data_AF-A0A346A6R7-F1
#
_entry.id   AF-A0A346A6R7-F1
#
_cell.length_a   1.000
_cell.length_b   1.000
_cell.length_c   1.000
_cell.angle_alpha   90.00
_cell.angle_beta   90.00
_cell.angle_gamma   90.00
#
_symmetry.space_group_name_H-M   'P 1'
#
loop_
_entity.id
_entity.type
_entity.pdbx_description
1 polymer ?
#
loop_
_entity_poly.entity_id
_entity_poly.type
_entity_poly.pdbx_seq_one_letter_code
_entity_poly.pdbx_strand_id
1 'polypeptide(L)'
;PTSLHADEASPFVDWSAGAVEVLSRRRTWEENGHPRRAGVSSLGVSGTNAHVVLEQVPPDAEAEAERDEGDVQGAADVPVDGVVVALLLSARSEAALRGQAERLVSAVEGGGLKALDVAHSLVSGRAALEERAVVVGADRDVLLAALRAVARGERPARVARGLAENPGDTIKTVFVFPGQGAQW
;
A
#
# COMPACT_ATOMS: atom_id res chain seq x y z
N PRO A 1 0.60 -23.45 -0.42
CA PRO A 1 -0.70 -23.58 -1.13
C PRO A 1 -0.91 -25.04 -1.55
N THR A 2 -2.12 -25.43 -1.96
CA THR A 2 -2.35 -26.75 -2.55
C THR A 2 -1.80 -26.82 -3.98
N SER A 3 -1.15 -27.92 -4.32
CA SER A 3 -0.86 -28.33 -5.70
C SER A 3 -2.10 -29.01 -6.30
N LEU A 4 -2.60 -28.49 -7.41
CA LEU A 4 -3.77 -29.05 -8.10
C LEU A 4 -3.38 -30.30 -8.90
N HIS A 5 -4.37 -31.17 -9.20
CA HIS A 5 -4.20 -32.42 -9.95
C HIS A 5 -3.19 -33.39 -9.30
N ALA A 6 -3.11 -33.37 -7.97
CA ALA A 6 -2.19 -34.18 -7.18
C ALA A 6 -2.92 -35.10 -6.18
N ASP A 7 -4.17 -35.46 -6.48
CA ASP A 7 -4.98 -36.36 -5.63
C ASP A 7 -4.45 -37.79 -5.66
N GLU A 8 -3.92 -38.23 -6.81
CA GLU A 8 -3.25 -39.51 -6.99
C GLU A 8 -1.76 -39.27 -7.27
N ALA A 9 -0.88 -39.89 -6.49
CA ALA A 9 0.55 -39.75 -6.67
C ALA A 9 1.02 -40.52 -7.92
N SER A 10 1.94 -39.94 -8.70
CA SER A 10 2.45 -40.57 -9.91
C SER A 10 3.09 -41.94 -9.59
N PRO A 11 2.70 -43.03 -10.27
CA PRO A 11 3.28 -44.37 -10.04
C PRO A 11 4.71 -44.50 -10.56
N PHE A 12 5.19 -43.51 -11.33
CA PHE A 12 6.54 -43.49 -11.89
C PHE A 12 7.59 -42.91 -10.93
N VAL A 13 7.17 -42.49 -9.74
CA VAL A 13 8.05 -41.96 -8.69
C VAL A 13 7.95 -42.87 -7.47
N ASP A 14 9.09 -43.30 -6.94
CA ASP A 14 9.14 -44.00 -5.65
C ASP A 14 9.04 -42.98 -4.50
N TRP A 15 7.82 -42.75 -4.03
CA TRP A 15 7.54 -41.85 -2.91
C TRP A 15 7.97 -42.41 -1.55
N SER A 16 8.25 -43.71 -1.45
CA SER A 16 8.61 -44.36 -0.17
C SER A 16 10.07 -44.14 0.21
N ALA A 17 10.93 -43.87 -0.77
CA ALA A 17 12.37 -43.70 -0.59
C ALA A 17 12.79 -42.26 -0.21
N GLY A 18 11.88 -41.28 -0.26
CA GLY A 18 12.21 -39.86 -0.17
C GLY A 18 11.65 -39.12 1.04
N ALA A 19 12.28 -37.99 1.38
CA ALA A 19 11.77 -37.02 2.36
C ALA A 19 10.88 -35.94 1.69
N VAL A 20 10.25 -36.27 0.55
CA VAL A 20 9.49 -35.33 -0.28
C VAL A 20 8.03 -35.78 -0.33
N GLU A 21 7.13 -34.83 -0.10
CA GLU A 21 5.68 -35.04 -0.16
C GLU A 21 5.06 -33.98 -1.08
N VAL A 22 4.08 -34.38 -1.89
CA VAL A 22 3.29 -33.43 -2.68
C VAL A 22 2.23 -32.78 -1.80
N LEU A 23 2.17 -31.45 -1.82
CA LEU A 23 1.20 -30.64 -1.07
C LEU A 23 -0.22 -30.72 -1.68
N SER A 24 -0.90 -31.87 -1.57
CA SER A 24 -2.27 -32.08 -2.08
C SER A 24 -3.36 -31.34 -1.29
N ARG A 25 -3.02 -30.80 -0.11
CA ARG A 25 -3.90 -29.96 0.71
C ARG A 25 -3.13 -28.78 1.28
N ARG A 26 -3.82 -27.67 1.50
CA ARG A 26 -3.23 -26.49 2.13
C ARG A 26 -2.79 -26.86 3.55
N ARG A 27 -1.54 -26.54 3.88
CA ARG A 27 -0.98 -26.67 5.23
C ARG A 27 -0.46 -25.32 5.70
N THR A 28 -0.51 -25.10 7.01
CA THR A 28 0.19 -24.00 7.67
C THR A 28 1.69 -24.28 7.58
N TRP A 29 2.47 -23.24 7.30
CA TRP A 29 3.92 -23.31 7.35
C TRP A 29 4.37 -22.90 8.75
N GLU A 30 4.44 -23.87 9.66
CA GLU A 30 4.77 -23.61 11.07
C GLU A 30 6.18 -23.03 11.23
N GLU A 31 6.33 -22.18 12.24
CA GLU A 31 7.64 -21.71 12.70
C GLU A 31 8.33 -22.80 13.53
N ASN A 32 9.62 -23.00 13.29
CA ASN A 32 10.41 -24.06 13.94
C ASN A 32 11.75 -23.56 14.49
N GLY A 33 11.83 -22.27 14.82
CA GLY A 33 13.06 -21.63 15.31
C GLY A 33 14.10 -21.31 14.22
N HIS A 34 13.78 -21.57 12.95
CA HIS A 34 14.60 -21.20 11.81
C HIS A 34 13.79 -20.36 10.80
N PRO A 35 14.44 -19.47 10.02
CA PRO A 35 13.79 -18.81 8.91
C PRO A 35 13.19 -19.83 7.94
N ARG A 36 11.93 -19.61 7.54
CA ARG A 36 11.28 -20.43 6.52
C ARG A 36 12.05 -20.31 5.21
N ARG A 37 12.40 -21.43 4.58
CA ARG A 37 13.12 -21.48 3.30
C ARG A 37 12.40 -22.31 2.26
N ALA A 38 12.35 -21.83 1.02
CA ALA A 38 11.81 -22.58 -0.12
C ALA A 38 12.76 -22.53 -1.32
N GLY A 39 12.83 -23.65 -2.05
CA GLY A 39 13.48 -23.70 -3.35
C GLY A 39 12.48 -23.45 -4.49
N VAL A 40 12.88 -22.70 -5.50
CA VAL A 40 12.16 -22.53 -6.76
C VAL A 40 13.05 -23.02 -7.89
N SER A 41 12.61 -24.05 -8.61
CA SER A 41 13.33 -24.62 -9.76
C SER A 41 12.60 -24.34 -11.07
N SER A 42 13.35 -24.03 -12.11
CA SER A 42 12.86 -23.93 -13.50
C SER A 42 13.81 -24.67 -14.43
N LEU A 43 13.28 -25.66 -15.16
CA LEU A 43 14.02 -26.53 -16.07
C LEU A 43 13.52 -26.30 -17.49
N GLY A 44 14.29 -25.59 -18.31
CA GLY A 44 13.91 -25.24 -19.68
C GLY A 44 14.11 -26.39 -20.66
N VAL A 45 13.24 -26.48 -21.66
CA VAL A 45 13.33 -27.51 -22.73
C VAL A 45 14.66 -27.47 -23.50
N SER A 46 15.32 -26.32 -23.58
CA SER A 46 16.65 -26.16 -24.18
C SER A 46 17.78 -26.77 -23.35
N GLY A 47 17.50 -27.22 -22.12
CA GLY A 47 18.50 -27.71 -21.16
C GLY A 47 19.01 -26.65 -20.19
N THR A 48 18.53 -25.41 -20.25
CA THR A 48 18.90 -24.36 -19.30
C THR A 48 18.11 -24.52 -18.00
N ASN A 49 18.84 -24.66 -16.89
CA ASN A 49 18.27 -24.87 -15.57
C ASN A 49 18.57 -23.69 -14.65
N ALA A 50 17.59 -23.28 -13.86
CA ALA A 50 17.75 -22.26 -12.82
C ALA A 50 17.15 -22.77 -11.50
N HIS A 51 17.81 -22.45 -10.39
CA HIS A 51 17.35 -22.76 -9.04
C HIS A 51 17.61 -21.57 -8.12
N VAL A 52 16.59 -21.17 -7.36
CA VAL A 52 16.66 -20.08 -6.39
C VAL A 52 16.21 -20.58 -5.03
N VAL A 53 16.94 -20.19 -3.99
CA VAL A 53 16.53 -20.39 -2.60
C VAL A 53 16.00 -19.07 -2.06
N LEU A 54 14.75 -19.09 -1.58
CA LEU A 54 14.09 -17.97 -0.93
C LEU A 54 14.09 -18.20 0.58
N GLU A 55 14.36 -17.15 1.34
CA GLU A 55 14.33 -17.15 2.80
C GLU A 55 13.36 -16.08 3.30
N GLN A 56 12.65 -16.39 4.38
CA GLN A 56 11.81 -15.44 5.11
C GLN A 56 12.65 -14.25 5.59
N VAL A 57 12.10 -13.04 5.44
CA VAL A 57 12.71 -11.81 5.98
C VAL A 57 12.81 -11.90 7.51
N PRO A 58 13.95 -11.51 8.13
CA PRO A 58 14.08 -11.53 9.59
C PRO A 58 12.99 -10.68 10.28
N PRO A 59 12.45 -11.11 11.43
CA PRO A 59 11.42 -10.36 12.15
C PRO A 59 11.88 -8.92 12.50
N ASP A 60 13.17 -8.75 12.79
CA ASP A 60 13.71 -7.44 13.16
C ASP A 60 13.80 -6.47 11.98
N ALA A 61 13.77 -6.95 10.73
CA ALA A 61 13.69 -6.05 9.56
C ALA A 61 12.27 -5.44 9.40
N GLU A 62 11.23 -6.13 9.90
CA GLU A 62 9.88 -5.57 9.99
C GLU A 62 9.82 -4.55 11.13
N ALA A 63 10.46 -4.84 12.27
CA ALA A 63 10.57 -3.90 13.38
C ALA A 63 11.49 -2.71 13.08
N GLU A 64 12.52 -2.84 12.25
CA GLU A 64 13.37 -1.74 11.79
C GLU A 64 12.63 -0.81 10.83
N ALA A 65 11.72 -1.34 9.99
CA ALA A 65 10.82 -0.50 9.20
C ALA A 65 9.83 0.30 10.08
N GLU A 66 9.45 -0.24 11.25
CA GLU A 66 8.68 0.48 12.27
C GLU A 66 9.55 1.39 13.17
N ARG A 67 10.84 1.11 13.33
CA ARG A 67 11.78 1.89 14.19
C ARG A 67 12.50 3.00 13.44
N ASP A 68 12.60 2.97 12.11
CA ASP A 68 13.05 4.13 11.32
C ASP A 68 11.99 5.27 11.37
N GLU A 69 10.80 5.00 11.90
CA GLU A 69 9.83 6.01 12.36
C GLU A 69 10.21 6.64 13.73
N GLY A 70 11.28 6.15 14.38
CA GLY A 70 11.63 6.41 15.78
C GLY A 70 12.87 7.28 16.05
N ASP A 71 13.63 7.69 15.03
CA ASP A 71 14.79 8.61 15.20
C ASP A 71 14.43 10.10 14.95
N VAL A 72 13.13 10.40 14.86
CA VAL A 72 12.62 11.76 15.08
C VAL A 72 12.14 11.87 16.53
N GLN A 73 13.09 11.91 17.48
CA GLN A 73 12.87 12.11 18.93
C GLN A 73 12.20 13.47 19.31
N GLY A 74 11.43 14.09 18.42
CA GLY A 74 10.72 15.34 18.65
C GLY A 74 9.26 15.39 18.18
N ALA A 75 8.71 14.35 17.53
CA ALA A 75 7.37 14.44 16.92
C ALA A 75 6.37 13.31 17.28
N ALA A 76 6.81 12.20 17.88
CA ALA A 76 5.97 11.01 18.08
C ALA A 76 4.99 11.09 19.27
N ASP A 77 5.05 12.14 20.09
CA ASP A 77 4.22 12.29 21.30
C ASP A 77 3.23 13.48 21.19
N VAL A 78 2.83 13.84 19.97
CA VAL A 78 1.70 14.76 19.78
C VAL A 78 0.40 13.95 19.90
N PRO A 79 -0.50 14.27 20.84
CA PRO A 79 -1.80 13.63 20.93
C PRO A 79 -2.51 13.70 19.57
N VAL A 80 -2.80 12.54 18.97
CA VAL A 80 -3.45 12.43 17.65
C VAL A 80 -4.96 12.76 17.68
N ASP A 81 -5.49 13.12 18.84
CA ASP A 81 -6.84 13.66 18.97
C ASP A 81 -6.93 15.03 18.27
N GLY A 82 -7.62 15.05 17.12
CA GLY A 82 -7.86 16.27 16.34
C GLY A 82 -6.89 16.51 15.18
N VAL A 83 -6.05 15.54 14.81
CA VAL A 83 -5.18 15.67 13.64
C VAL A 83 -5.99 15.58 12.35
N VAL A 84 -5.94 16.65 11.56
CA VAL A 84 -6.53 16.68 10.22
C VAL A 84 -5.58 15.99 9.24
N VAL A 85 -6.06 14.94 8.58
CA VAL A 85 -5.32 14.16 7.58
C VAL A 85 -5.71 14.62 6.17
N ALA A 86 -4.71 14.70 5.29
CA ALA A 86 -4.89 14.96 3.87
C ALA A 86 -4.53 13.72 3.04
N LEU A 87 -5.50 13.18 2.30
CA LEU A 87 -5.30 12.08 1.35
C LEU A 87 -5.12 12.66 -0.05
N LEU A 88 -3.93 12.50 -0.61
CA LEU A 88 -3.58 12.99 -1.94
C LEU A 88 -3.80 11.88 -2.98
N LEU A 89 -4.63 12.14 -3.97
CA LEU A 89 -4.86 11.25 -5.10
C LEU A 89 -4.37 11.92 -6.37
N SER A 90 -3.77 11.14 -7.25
CA SER A 90 -3.48 11.59 -8.61
C SER A 90 -3.69 10.51 -9.65
N ALA A 91 -3.95 10.91 -10.89
CA ALA A 91 -4.14 10.04 -12.04
C ALA A 91 -3.82 10.79 -13.35
N ARG A 92 -3.75 10.05 -14.46
CA ARG A 92 -3.56 10.65 -15.80
C ARG A 92 -4.86 11.16 -16.44
N SER A 93 -6.01 10.80 -15.88
CA SER A 93 -7.32 11.21 -16.39
C SER A 93 -8.32 11.31 -15.24
N GLU A 94 -9.36 12.13 -15.42
CA GLU A 94 -10.41 12.28 -14.42
C GLU A 94 -11.10 10.93 -14.09
N ALA A 95 -11.34 10.09 -15.10
CA ALA A 95 -11.92 8.76 -14.90
C ALA A 95 -11.00 7.85 -14.06
N ALA A 96 -9.69 7.91 -14.29
CA ALA A 96 -8.73 7.15 -13.48
C ALA A 96 -8.63 7.70 -12.05
N LEU A 97 -8.80 9.01 -11.85
CA LEU A 97 -8.85 9.64 -10.53
C LEU A 97 -10.07 9.15 -9.74
N ARG A 98 -11.24 9.07 -10.39
CA ARG A 98 -12.46 8.49 -9.80
C ARG A 98 -12.24 7.02 -9.40
N GLY A 99 -11.70 6.20 -10.30
CA GLY A 99 -11.39 4.80 -10.01
C GLY A 99 -10.34 4.61 -8.90
N GLN A 100 -9.39 5.55 -8.75
CA GLN A 100 -8.44 5.53 -7.65
C GLN A 100 -9.12 5.85 -6.31
N ALA A 101 -10.08 6.78 -6.30
CA ALA A 101 -10.87 7.06 -5.11
C ALA A 101 -11.72 5.86 -4.69
N GLU A 102 -12.35 5.15 -5.64
CA GLU A 102 -13.10 3.92 -5.37
C GLU A 102 -12.25 2.83 -4.73
N ARG A 103 -11.06 2.56 -5.30
CA ARG A 103 -10.12 1.59 -4.72
C ARG A 103 -9.70 1.96 -3.31
N LEU A 104 -9.48 3.25 -3.06
CA LEU A 104 -9.09 3.73 -1.74
C LEU A 104 -10.23 3.62 -0.72
N VAL A 105 -11.47 3.87 -1.14
CA VAL A 105 -12.66 3.60 -0.32
C VAL A 105 -12.69 2.14 0.10
N SER A 106 -12.60 1.20 -0.86
CA SER A 106 -12.63 -0.24 -0.55
C SER A 106 -11.49 -0.66 0.39
N ALA A 107 -10.29 -0.12 0.22
CA ALA A 107 -9.15 -0.42 1.08
C ALA A 107 -9.35 0.08 2.52
N VAL A 108 -9.86 1.30 2.69
CA VAL A 108 -10.11 1.89 4.02
C VAL A 108 -11.35 1.28 4.69
N GLU A 109 -12.35 0.88 3.91
CA GLU A 109 -13.54 0.17 4.40
C GLU A 109 -13.22 -1.22 4.96
N GLY A 110 -12.29 -1.94 4.33
CA GLY A 110 -11.82 -3.26 4.76
C GLY A 110 -11.20 -3.31 6.16
N GLY A 111 -10.88 -2.15 6.75
CA GLY A 111 -10.37 -2.03 8.11
C GLY A 111 -8.87 -2.29 8.22
N GLY A 112 -8.30 -1.98 9.39
CA GLY A 112 -6.90 -2.27 9.72
C GLY A 112 -5.87 -1.23 9.23
N LEU A 113 -6.24 -0.27 8.40
CA LEU A 113 -5.34 0.79 7.93
C LEU A 113 -5.53 2.07 8.75
N LYS A 114 -4.44 2.64 9.29
CA LYS A 114 -4.46 3.96 9.92
C LYS A 114 -4.48 5.05 8.85
N ALA A 115 -5.27 6.10 9.06
CA ALA A 115 -5.43 7.17 8.06
C ALA A 115 -4.11 7.89 7.74
N LEU A 116 -3.23 8.04 8.73
CA LEU A 116 -1.93 8.67 8.55
C LEU A 116 -0.98 7.82 7.67
N ASP A 117 -0.91 6.51 7.91
CA ASP A 117 -0.09 5.58 7.10
C ASP A 117 -0.57 5.56 5.65
N VAL A 118 -1.88 5.64 5.44
CA VAL A 118 -2.48 5.77 4.10
C VAL A 118 -2.06 7.10 3.46
N ALA A 119 -2.17 8.22 4.18
CA ALA A 119 -1.76 9.54 3.69
C ALA A 119 -0.27 9.57 3.32
N HIS A 120 0.59 9.06 4.21
CA HIS A 120 2.02 8.94 3.97
C HIS A 120 2.31 8.10 2.72
N SER A 121 1.72 6.90 2.64
CA SER A 121 1.88 6.00 1.49
C SER A 121 1.43 6.63 0.16
N LEU A 122 0.40 7.48 0.19
CA LEU A 122 -0.08 8.19 -0.99
C LEU A 122 0.88 9.27 -1.48
N VAL A 123 1.70 9.84 -0.59
CA VAL A 123 2.67 10.89 -0.93
C VAL A 123 4.03 10.30 -1.29
N SER A 124 4.52 9.34 -0.51
CA SER A 124 5.88 8.80 -0.66
C SER A 124 5.96 7.63 -1.65
N GLY A 125 4.88 6.85 -1.78
CA GLY A 125 4.86 5.61 -2.55
C GLY A 125 4.09 5.68 -3.87
N ARG A 126 3.63 6.85 -4.30
CA ARG A 126 2.85 7.01 -5.54
C ARG A 126 3.39 8.16 -6.40
N ALA A 127 3.33 7.98 -7.71
CA ALA A 127 3.66 9.05 -8.65
C ALA A 127 2.65 10.20 -8.54
N ALA A 128 3.12 11.44 -8.64
CA ALA A 128 2.29 12.64 -8.63
C ALA A 128 1.90 13.05 -10.07
N LEU A 129 0.73 12.60 -10.53
CA LEU A 129 0.22 12.78 -11.89
C LEU A 129 -0.59 14.07 -12.06
N GLU A 130 -1.10 14.30 -13.27
CA GLU A 130 -1.73 15.55 -13.72
C GLU A 130 -3.08 15.82 -13.03
N GLU A 131 -3.98 14.84 -13.02
CA GLU A 131 -5.32 14.97 -12.43
C GLU A 131 -5.24 14.70 -10.93
N ARG A 132 -5.48 15.71 -10.10
CA ARG A 132 -5.25 15.64 -8.65
C ARG A 132 -6.51 15.91 -7.84
N ALA A 133 -6.64 15.20 -6.73
CA ALA A 133 -7.59 15.50 -5.67
C ALA A 133 -6.90 15.44 -4.31
N VAL A 134 -7.25 16.34 -3.40
CA VAL A 134 -6.85 16.30 -2.00
C VAL A 134 -8.10 16.23 -1.16
N VAL A 135 -8.23 15.16 -0.37
CA VAL A 135 -9.34 14.96 0.57
C VAL A 135 -8.85 15.27 1.97
N VAL A 136 -9.53 16.16 2.69
CA VAL A 136 -9.11 16.60 4.03
C VAL A 136 -10.16 16.25 5.08
N GLY A 137 -9.77 15.58 6.17
CA GLY A 137 -10.70 15.17 7.23
C GLY A 137 -10.02 14.84 8.54
N ALA A 138 -10.75 14.97 9.65
CA ALA A 138 -10.25 14.68 11.00
C ALA A 138 -10.64 13.27 11.49
N ASP A 139 -11.52 12.59 10.78
CA ASP A 139 -11.99 11.25 11.12
C ASP A 139 -12.25 10.41 9.86
N ARG A 140 -12.34 9.10 10.07
CA ARG A 140 -12.50 8.10 9.01
C ARG A 140 -13.77 8.30 8.20
N ASP A 141 -14.89 8.63 8.84
CA ASP A 141 -16.18 8.73 8.17
C ASP A 141 -16.24 9.95 7.25
N VAL A 142 -15.67 11.08 7.70
CA VAL A 142 -15.49 12.28 6.88
C VAL A 142 -14.60 12.00 5.67
N LEU A 143 -13.48 11.31 5.87
CA LEU A 143 -12.57 10.94 4.78
C LEU A 143 -13.25 10.02 3.76
N LEU A 144 -13.96 8.99 4.23
CA LEU A 144 -14.70 8.06 3.37
C LEU A 144 -15.83 8.76 2.60
N ALA A 145 -16.60 9.63 3.25
CA ALA A 145 -17.67 10.38 2.59
C ALA A 145 -17.11 11.26 1.46
N ALA A 146 -16.01 11.97 1.72
CA ALA A 146 -15.35 12.81 0.73
C ALA A 146 -14.69 12.01 -0.40
N LEU A 147 -14.07 10.86 -0.11
CA LEU A 147 -13.54 9.95 -1.13
C LEU A 147 -14.65 9.38 -2.03
N ARG A 148 -15.80 8.99 -1.46
CA ARG A 148 -16.95 8.55 -2.27
C ARG A 148 -17.50 9.67 -3.15
N ALA A 149 -17.47 10.91 -2.68
CA ALA A 149 -17.82 12.07 -3.52
C ALA A 149 -16.82 12.23 -4.69
N VAL A 150 -15.52 12.08 -4.42
CA VAL A 150 -14.49 12.08 -5.47
C VAL A 150 -14.75 10.95 -6.48
N ALA A 151 -15.07 9.73 -6.02
CA ALA A 151 -15.42 8.62 -6.90
C ALA A 151 -16.59 8.95 -7.85
N ARG A 152 -17.62 9.65 -7.36
CA ARG A 152 -18.76 10.13 -8.17
C ARG A 152 -18.44 11.33 -9.07
N GLY A 153 -17.22 11.88 -9.01
CA GLY A 153 -16.84 13.09 -9.76
C GLY A 153 -17.32 14.40 -9.12
N GLU A 154 -17.76 14.36 -7.86
CA GLU A 154 -18.24 15.53 -7.12
C GLU A 154 -17.09 16.32 -6.49
N ARG A 155 -17.39 17.57 -6.10
CA ARG A 155 -16.44 18.52 -5.46
C ARG A 155 -17.02 19.10 -4.16
N PRO A 156 -17.11 18.32 -3.07
CA PRO A 156 -17.58 18.83 -1.80
C PRO A 156 -16.53 19.75 -1.14
N ALA A 157 -16.95 20.53 -0.14
CA ALA A 157 -16.11 21.56 0.50
C ALA A 157 -14.75 21.05 1.05
N ARG A 158 -14.67 19.77 1.42
CA ARG A 158 -13.45 19.14 1.97
C ARG A 158 -12.53 18.52 0.91
N VAL A 159 -12.78 18.83 -0.36
CA VAL A 159 -12.04 18.28 -1.50
C VAL A 159 -11.53 19.41 -2.37
N ALA A 160 -10.21 19.51 -2.47
CA ALA A 160 -9.58 20.31 -3.51
C ALA A 160 -9.35 19.41 -4.74
N ARG A 161 -9.61 19.93 -5.94
CA ARG A 161 -9.29 19.26 -7.21
C ARG A 161 -8.63 20.22 -8.16
N GLY A 162 -7.72 19.70 -8.98
CA GLY A 162 -7.07 20.48 -10.02
C GLY A 162 -6.33 19.61 -11.01
N LEU A 163 -6.04 20.22 -12.16
CA LEU A 163 -5.15 19.68 -13.17
C LEU A 163 -3.79 20.38 -13.02
N ALA A 164 -2.73 19.61 -12.83
CA ALA A 164 -1.36 20.10 -12.88
C ALA A 164 -0.83 19.96 -14.30
N GLU A 165 -0.61 21.09 -14.99
CA GLU A 165 -0.15 21.10 -16.38
C GLU A 165 1.29 20.58 -16.54
N ASN A 166 2.18 20.89 -15.59
CA ASN A 166 3.57 20.42 -15.56
C ASN A 166 3.89 19.77 -14.19
N PRO A 167 3.52 18.50 -13.98
CA PRO A 167 3.84 17.79 -12.75
C PRO A 167 5.36 17.68 -12.53
N GLY A 168 5.86 18.21 -11.41
CA GLY A 168 7.28 18.13 -11.04
C GLY A 168 8.06 19.43 -11.24
N ASP A 169 7.46 20.41 -11.94
CA ASP A 169 8.08 21.72 -12.08
C ASP A 169 8.05 22.50 -10.76
N THR A 170 9.12 23.26 -10.52
CA THR A 170 9.18 24.16 -9.37
C THR A 170 8.24 25.34 -9.61
N ILE A 171 7.19 25.45 -8.79
CA ILE A 171 6.26 26.57 -8.84
C ILE A 171 6.88 27.77 -8.09
N LYS A 172 6.99 28.91 -8.77
CA LYS A 172 7.39 30.18 -8.13
C LYS A 172 6.26 30.64 -7.21
N THR A 173 6.45 30.43 -5.91
CA THR A 173 5.44 30.75 -4.91
C THR A 173 5.59 32.19 -4.43
N VAL A 174 4.49 32.91 -4.29
CA VAL A 174 4.43 34.26 -3.73
C VAL A 174 3.58 34.23 -2.47
N PHE A 175 4.10 34.76 -1.38
CA PHE A 175 3.34 34.90 -0.13
C PHE A 175 2.71 36.28 -0.07
N VAL A 176 1.41 36.34 0.22
CA VAL A 176 0.64 37.57 0.31
C VAL A 176 0.28 37.82 1.78
N PHE A 177 0.72 38.95 2.31
CA PHE A 177 0.49 39.34 3.70
C PHE A 177 -0.57 40.44 3.75
N PRO A 178 -1.80 40.15 4.21
CA PRO A 178 -2.84 41.16 4.30
C PRO A 178 -2.50 42.20 5.38
N GLY A 179 -2.95 43.43 5.17
CA GLY A 179 -2.86 44.49 6.17
C GLY A 179 -3.88 44.31 7.31
N GLN A 180 -4.11 45.39 8.04
CA GLN A 180 -5.09 45.44 9.13
C GLN A 180 -6.53 45.19 8.60
N GLY A 181 -7.34 44.42 9.33
CA GLY A 181 -8.75 44.15 9.00
C GLY A 181 -9.11 42.68 8.73
N ALA A 182 -8.14 41.76 8.77
CA ALA A 182 -8.33 40.32 8.54
C ALA A 182 -8.54 39.49 9.83
N GLN A 183 -8.58 40.15 10.99
CA GLN A 183 -8.87 39.49 12.27
C GLN A 183 -10.35 39.03 12.36
N TRP A 184 -10.59 37.94 13.08
CA TRP A 184 -11.92 37.35 13.35
C TRP A 184 -12.20 37.30 14.85
#